data_AF-A0A9D7DGA9-F1
#
_entry.id   AF-A0A9D7DGA9-F1
#
_cell.length_a   1.000
_cell.length_b   1.000
_cell.length_c   1.000
_cell.angle_alpha   90.00
_cell.angle_beta   90.00
_cell.angle_gamma   90.00
#
_symmetry.space_group_name_H-M   'P 1'
#
loop_
_entity.id
_entity.type
_entity.pdbx_description
1 polymer ?
#
loop_
_entity_poly.entity_id
_entity_poly.type
_entity_poly.pdbx_seq_one_letter_code
_entity_poly.pdbx_strand_id
1 'polypeptide(L)'
;MTLKPADAKLLRTALGRRSRVEVRKIFKLARDHTDKTLLAAALPTPKKAAKPKGDPLVRELEQTLRPIMGPSHEKADLLIEHIAKTYKRKLAYQPKGLADATRQLRTKFSDDQISAGAKSLVSHLSKLYGGSDGVV
;
A
#
# COMPACT_ATOMS: atom_id res chain seq x y z
N MET A 1 -47.03 22.13 -18.27
CA MET A 1 -45.80 21.47 -18.75
C MET A 1 -46.05 19.97 -18.85
N THR A 2 -46.45 19.46 -20.01
CA THR A 2 -46.65 18.03 -20.25
C THR A 2 -45.38 17.42 -20.84
N LEU A 3 -44.90 16.33 -20.24
CA LEU A 3 -43.72 15.59 -20.72
C LEU A 3 -44.03 14.89 -22.04
N LYS A 4 -43.06 14.83 -22.95
CA LYS A 4 -43.21 14.08 -24.21
C LYS A 4 -43.39 12.58 -23.91
N PRO A 5 -44.17 11.85 -24.72
CA PRO A 5 -44.47 10.44 -24.48
C PRO A 5 -43.23 9.54 -24.50
N ALA A 6 -42.18 9.92 -25.25
CA ALA A 6 -40.90 9.24 -25.26
C ALA A 6 -40.17 9.35 -23.91
N ASP A 7 -40.17 10.54 -23.30
CA ASP A 7 -39.54 10.80 -22.00
C ASP A 7 -40.29 10.08 -20.88
N ALA A 8 -41.63 10.03 -20.97
CA ALA A 8 -42.46 9.25 -20.04
C ALA A 8 -42.17 7.73 -20.14
N LYS A 9 -41.89 7.21 -21.34
CA LYS A 9 -41.49 5.81 -21.53
C LYS A 9 -40.11 5.54 -20.91
N LEU A 10 -39.14 6.42 -21.12
CA LEU A 10 -37.80 6.32 -20.51
C LEU A 10 -37.88 6.32 -18.97
N LEU A 11 -38.69 7.19 -18.37
CA LEU A 11 -38.89 7.22 -16.92
C LEU A 11 -39.52 5.93 -16.38
N ARG A 12 -40.50 5.36 -17.09
CA ARG A 12 -41.11 4.07 -16.71
C ARG A 12 -40.11 2.91 -16.80
N THR A 13 -39.27 2.89 -17.83
CA THR A 13 -38.23 1.86 -17.97
C THR A 13 -37.14 2.00 -16.88
N ALA A 14 -36.70 3.23 -16.58
CA ALA A 14 -35.66 3.50 -15.59
C ALA A 14 -36.14 3.26 -14.14
N LEU A 15 -37.40 3.58 -13.83
CA LEU A 15 -37.98 3.41 -12.50
C LEU A 15 -38.55 1.99 -12.28
N GLY A 16 -38.83 1.23 -13.34
CA GLY A 16 -39.29 -0.16 -13.25
C GLY A 16 -40.51 -0.35 -12.34
N ARG A 17 -40.53 -1.44 -11.55
CA ARG A 17 -41.60 -1.76 -10.57
C ARG A 17 -41.36 -1.11 -9.19
N ARG A 18 -40.70 0.06 -9.11
CA ARG A 18 -40.49 0.75 -7.83
C ARG A 18 -41.80 1.32 -7.28
N SER A 19 -41.92 1.34 -5.95
CA SER A 19 -43.11 1.85 -5.28
C SER A 19 -43.24 3.37 -5.45
N ARG A 20 -44.48 3.90 -5.37
CA ARG A 20 -44.73 5.37 -5.48
C ARG A 20 -43.93 6.20 -4.47
N VAL A 21 -43.65 5.63 -3.29
CA VAL A 21 -42.87 6.28 -2.23
C VAL A 21 -41.40 6.39 -2.64
N GLU A 22 -40.82 5.35 -3.22
CA GLU A 22 -39.44 5.36 -3.71
C GLU A 22 -39.26 6.30 -4.89
N VAL A 23 -40.23 6.33 -5.80
CA VAL A 23 -40.22 7.27 -6.95
C VAL A 23 -40.20 8.72 -6.47
N ARG A 24 -41.00 9.07 -5.44
CA ARG A 24 -40.96 10.42 -4.84
C ARG A 24 -39.61 10.73 -4.20
N LYS A 25 -38.99 9.77 -3.51
CA LYS A 25 -37.65 9.93 -2.93
C LYS A 25 -36.58 10.16 -4.00
N ILE A 26 -36.64 9.43 -5.11
CA ILE A 26 -35.72 9.60 -6.24
C ILE A 26 -35.88 10.99 -6.88
N PHE A 27 -37.11 11.46 -7.08
CA PHE A 27 -37.34 12.82 -7.59
C PHE A 27 -36.92 13.92 -6.62
N LYS A 28 -36.96 13.67 -5.31
CA LYS A 28 -36.43 14.59 -4.31
C LYS A 28 -34.89 14.62 -4.38
N LEU A 29 -34.24 13.45 -4.40
CA LEU A 29 -32.79 13.33 -4.60
C LEU A 29 -32.32 14.01 -5.90
N ALA A 30 -33.09 13.89 -6.98
CA ALA A 30 -32.78 14.54 -8.25
C ALA A 30 -32.90 16.07 -8.20
N ARG A 31 -33.68 16.63 -7.26
CA ARG A 31 -33.82 18.08 -7.07
C ARG A 31 -32.78 18.64 -6.10
N ASP A 32 -32.39 17.86 -5.10
CA ASP A 32 -31.48 18.29 -4.04
C ASP A 32 -29.99 18.21 -4.46
N HIS A 33 -29.69 17.49 -5.55
CA HIS A 33 -28.32 17.23 -6.00
C HIS A 33 -28.10 17.63 -7.47
N THR A 34 -26.87 18.00 -7.81
CA THR A 34 -26.50 18.38 -9.18
C THR A 34 -26.34 17.14 -10.07
N ASP A 35 -26.67 17.26 -11.35
CA ASP A 35 -26.63 16.14 -12.32
C ASP A 35 -25.28 15.41 -12.33
N LYS A 36 -24.18 16.13 -12.15
CA LYS A 36 -22.82 15.56 -12.07
C LYS A 36 -22.66 14.61 -10.88
N THR A 37 -23.24 14.94 -9.73
CA THR A 37 -23.18 14.10 -8.52
C THR A 37 -24.07 12.87 -8.64
N LEU A 38 -25.23 12.99 -9.29
CA LEU A 38 -26.14 11.89 -9.53
C LEU A 38 -25.55 10.89 -10.55
N LEU A 39 -24.92 11.38 -11.61
CA LEU A 39 -24.23 10.54 -12.59
C LEU A 39 -23.03 9.81 -11.98
N ALA A 40 -22.23 10.49 -11.16
CA ALA A 40 -21.11 9.86 -10.47
C ALA A 40 -21.56 8.74 -9.50
N ALA A 41 -22.70 8.91 -8.85
CA ALA A 41 -23.26 7.91 -7.93
C ALA A 41 -23.97 6.75 -8.67
N ALA A 42 -24.52 6.99 -9.85
CA ALA A 42 -25.20 5.98 -10.67
C ALA A 42 -24.22 5.08 -11.44
N LEU A 43 -22.99 5.53 -11.66
CA LEU A 43 -21.95 4.71 -12.27
C LEU A 43 -21.41 3.68 -11.26
N PRO A 44 -21.14 2.44 -11.69
CA PRO A 44 -20.50 1.45 -10.83
C PRO A 44 -19.14 1.99 -10.41
N THR A 45 -18.96 2.23 -9.12
CA THR A 45 -17.69 2.70 -8.57
C THR A 45 -16.61 1.70 -8.99
N PRO A 46 -15.54 2.13 -9.67
CA PRO A 46 -14.47 1.21 -10.05
C PRO A 46 -13.95 0.57 -8.76
N LYS A 47 -14.03 -0.77 -8.70
CA LYS A 47 -13.47 -1.54 -7.59
C LYS A 47 -12.04 -1.06 -7.40
N LYS A 48 -11.76 -0.45 -6.24
CA LYS A 48 -10.39 -0.03 -5.90
C LYS A 48 -9.51 -1.27 -6.07
N ALA A 49 -8.64 -1.24 -7.07
CA ALA A 49 -7.66 -2.28 -7.27
C ALA A 49 -6.92 -2.46 -5.94
N ALA A 50 -6.89 -3.70 -5.43
CA ALA A 50 -6.13 -4.01 -4.24
C ALA A 50 -4.70 -3.54 -4.48
N LYS A 51 -4.20 -2.65 -3.62
CA LYS A 51 -2.80 -2.22 -3.65
C LYS A 51 -1.94 -3.48 -3.74
N PRO A 52 -0.99 -3.57 -4.69
CA PRO A 52 -0.15 -4.75 -4.83
C PRO A 52 0.45 -5.06 -3.46
N LYS A 53 0.30 -6.31 -3.01
CA LYS A 53 0.92 -6.79 -1.78
C LYS A 53 2.40 -6.39 -1.88
N GLY A 54 2.85 -5.52 -0.96
CA GLY A 54 4.25 -5.13 -0.89
C GLY A 54 5.16 -6.35 -0.98
N ASP A 55 6.29 -6.17 -1.67
CA ASP A 55 7.25 -7.22 -2.03
C ASP A 55 7.46 -8.22 -0.88
N PRO A 56 7.33 -9.54 -1.12
CA PRO A 56 7.46 -10.56 -0.07
C PRO A 56 8.79 -10.44 0.69
N LEU A 57 9.87 -10.05 0.00
CA LEU A 57 11.18 -9.89 0.61
C LEU A 57 11.24 -8.64 1.49
N VAL A 58 10.59 -7.55 1.11
CA VAL A 58 10.50 -6.34 1.95
C VAL A 58 9.74 -6.66 3.24
N ARG A 59 8.68 -7.47 3.17
CA ARG A 59 7.94 -7.92 4.36
C ARG A 59 8.80 -8.80 5.26
N GLU A 60 9.57 -9.74 4.70
CA GLU A 60 10.50 -10.57 5.48
C GLU A 60 11.58 -9.71 6.15
N LEU A 61 12.14 -8.74 5.43
CA LEU A 61 13.13 -7.82 5.97
C LEU A 61 12.54 -6.93 7.08
N GLU A 62 11.33 -6.40 6.90
CA GLU A 62 10.63 -5.63 7.94
C GLU A 62 10.39 -6.47 9.20
N GLN A 63 10.01 -7.74 9.07
CA GLN A 63 9.84 -8.66 10.20
C GLN A 63 11.16 -8.98 10.87
N THR A 64 12.20 -9.28 10.09
CA THR A 64 13.53 -9.65 10.58
C THR A 64 14.21 -8.49 11.28
N LEU A 65 14.09 -7.27 10.74
CA LEU A 65 14.68 -6.05 11.29
C LEU A 65 13.77 -5.37 12.32
N ARG A 66 12.60 -5.96 12.65
CA ARG A 66 11.70 -5.45 13.69
C ARG A 66 12.37 -5.29 15.07
N PRO A 67 13.23 -6.22 15.53
CA PRO A 67 13.92 -6.09 16.83
C PRO A 67 14.93 -4.95 16.90
N ILE A 68 15.38 -4.43 15.76
CA ILE A 68 16.30 -3.30 15.71
C ILE A 68 15.48 -2.03 15.94
N MET A 69 15.73 -1.32 17.05
CA MET A 69 15.07 -0.04 17.30
C MET A 69 15.71 1.04 16.42
N GLY A 70 14.90 1.65 15.55
CA GLY A 70 15.34 2.70 14.63
C GLY A 70 14.29 2.99 13.54
N PRO A 71 14.24 4.21 12.97
CA PRO A 71 13.50 4.51 11.76
C PRO A 71 13.82 3.55 10.59
N SER A 72 12.88 3.40 9.65
CA SER A 72 13.01 2.46 8.53
C SER A 72 14.16 2.77 7.57
N HIS A 73 14.64 4.01 7.52
CA HIS A 73 15.80 4.42 6.72
C HIS A 73 17.11 3.98 7.37
N GLU A 74 17.28 4.18 8.69
CA GLU A 74 18.47 3.72 9.41
C GLU A 74 18.65 2.20 9.33
N LYS A 75 17.54 1.43 9.42
CA LYS A 75 17.57 -0.02 9.21
C LYS A 75 18.04 -0.41 7.81
N ALA A 76 17.65 0.39 6.80
CA ALA A 76 18.01 0.16 5.42
C ALA A 76 19.49 0.49 5.19
N ASP A 77 20.01 1.57 5.78
CA ASP A 77 21.43 1.91 5.74
C ASP A 77 22.28 0.83 6.40
N LEU A 78 21.91 0.39 7.60
CA LEU A 78 22.60 -0.67 8.32
C LEU A 78 22.63 -1.99 7.53
N LEU A 79 21.51 -2.36 6.89
CA LEU A 79 21.44 -3.53 6.02
C LEU A 79 22.42 -3.42 4.84
N ILE A 80 22.42 -2.28 4.15
CA ILE A 80 23.31 -2.06 2.99
C ILE A 80 24.78 -2.09 3.43
N GLU A 81 25.12 -1.41 4.52
CA GLU A 81 26.48 -1.41 5.05
C GLU A 81 26.94 -2.82 5.47
N HIS A 82 26.08 -3.58 6.13
CA HIS A 82 26.43 -4.92 6.59
C HIS A 82 26.62 -5.89 5.42
N ILE A 83 25.76 -5.83 4.41
CA ILE A 83 25.91 -6.63 3.19
C ILE A 83 27.16 -6.19 2.41
N ALA A 84 27.42 -4.88 2.31
CA ALA A 84 28.64 -4.33 1.71
C ALA A 84 29.90 -4.88 2.39
N LYS A 85 29.94 -4.87 3.74
CA LYS A 85 31.04 -5.42 4.55
C LYS A 85 31.17 -6.94 4.37
N THR A 86 30.06 -7.67 4.47
CA THR A 86 30.04 -9.14 4.39
C THR A 86 30.57 -9.67 3.05
N TYR A 87 30.14 -9.06 1.95
CA TYR A 87 30.54 -9.47 0.61
C TYR A 87 31.73 -8.67 0.05
N LYS A 88 32.38 -7.81 0.85
CA LYS A 88 33.48 -6.92 0.46
C LYS A 88 33.19 -6.11 -0.81
N ARG A 89 31.95 -5.60 -0.94
CA ARG A 89 31.51 -4.80 -2.10
C ARG A 89 31.22 -3.37 -1.70
N LYS A 90 31.66 -2.42 -2.53
CA LYS A 90 31.34 -1.01 -2.33
C LYS A 90 29.90 -0.74 -2.81
N LEU A 91 29.00 -0.50 -1.88
CA LEU A 91 27.62 -0.10 -2.13
C LEU A 91 27.48 1.36 -1.69
N ALA A 92 27.54 2.29 -2.65
CA ALA A 92 27.36 3.72 -2.40
C ALA A 92 25.90 4.07 -2.70
N TYR A 93 25.00 3.67 -1.81
CA TYR A 93 23.57 3.86 -1.94
C TYR A 93 23.06 4.67 -0.75
N GLN A 94 22.15 5.59 -1.00
CA GLN A 94 21.45 6.34 0.03
C GLN A 94 19.96 5.99 -0.07
N PRO A 95 19.54 4.85 0.50
CA PRO A 95 18.18 4.36 0.36
C PRO A 95 17.18 5.27 1.05
N LYS A 96 16.06 5.56 0.37
CA LYS A 96 14.95 6.31 0.98
C LYS A 96 14.06 5.45 1.91
N GLY A 97 14.46 4.19 2.15
CA GLY A 97 13.77 3.21 3.00
C GLY A 97 14.02 1.77 2.57
N LEU A 98 13.49 0.81 3.34
CA LEU A 98 13.71 -0.64 3.15
C LEU A 98 13.37 -1.17 1.76
N ALA A 99 12.26 -0.70 1.16
CA ALA A 99 11.86 -1.12 -0.18
C ALA A 99 12.85 -0.67 -1.27
N ASP A 100 13.42 0.53 -1.12
CA ASP A 100 14.41 1.08 -2.05
C ASP A 100 15.76 0.38 -1.88
N ALA A 101 16.21 0.19 -0.64
CA ALA A 101 17.39 -0.62 -0.34
C ALA A 101 17.29 -2.03 -0.93
N THR A 102 16.14 -2.68 -0.77
CA THR A 102 15.89 -4.02 -1.32
C THR A 102 16.03 -4.05 -2.83
N ARG A 103 15.43 -3.08 -3.53
CA ARG A 103 15.54 -2.96 -4.99
C ARG A 103 16.97 -2.75 -5.44
N GLN A 104 17.72 -1.89 -4.75
CA GLN A 104 19.11 -1.59 -5.09
C GLN A 104 20.02 -2.79 -4.80
N LEU A 105 19.80 -3.51 -3.70
CA LEU A 105 20.56 -4.72 -3.37
C LEU A 105 20.33 -5.85 -4.37
N ARG A 106 19.10 -6.02 -4.87
CA ARG A 106 18.76 -7.02 -5.91
C ARG A 106 19.51 -6.82 -7.22
N THR A 107 20.09 -5.65 -7.47
CA THR A 107 20.93 -5.43 -8.65
C THR A 107 22.25 -6.20 -8.59
N LYS A 108 22.73 -6.54 -7.38
CA LYS A 108 24.07 -7.10 -7.15
C LYS A 108 24.08 -8.38 -6.31
N PHE A 109 22.98 -8.69 -5.64
CA PHE A 109 22.84 -9.82 -4.71
C PHE A 109 21.54 -10.57 -4.98
N SER A 110 21.53 -11.87 -4.73
CA SER A 110 20.31 -12.66 -4.76
C SER A 110 19.44 -12.41 -3.54
N ASP A 111 18.15 -12.71 -3.65
CA ASP A 111 17.19 -12.60 -2.56
C ASP A 111 17.63 -13.38 -1.30
N ASP A 112 18.23 -14.56 -1.47
CA ASP A 112 18.79 -15.36 -0.38
C ASP A 112 19.99 -14.69 0.32
N GLN A 113 20.85 -14.01 -0.44
CA GLN A 113 21.98 -13.28 0.13
C GLN A 113 21.52 -12.06 0.93
N ILE A 114 20.44 -11.41 0.49
CA ILE A 114 19.85 -10.26 1.18
C ILE A 114 19.18 -10.71 2.48
N SER A 115 18.40 -11.81 2.45
CA SER A 115 17.75 -12.35 3.65
C SER A 115 18.75 -12.90 4.67
N ALA A 116 19.81 -13.59 4.20
CA ALA A 116 20.92 -14.03 5.05
C ALA A 116 21.67 -12.83 5.66
N GLY A 117 21.90 -11.77 4.88
CA GLY A 117 22.49 -10.51 5.36
C GLY A 117 21.68 -9.87 6.48
N ALA A 118 20.34 -9.83 6.36
CA ALA A 118 19.46 -9.30 7.39
C ALA A 118 19.48 -10.12 8.68
N LYS A 119 19.45 -11.46 8.58
CA LYS A 119 19.55 -12.35 9.75
C LYS A 119 20.91 -12.23 10.45
N SER A 120 21.97 -12.12 9.67
CA SER A 120 23.34 -11.88 10.16
C SER A 120 23.45 -10.53 10.88
N LEU A 121 22.85 -9.47 10.32
CA LEU A 121 22.80 -8.15 10.96
C LEU A 121 22.12 -8.22 12.33
N VAL A 122 20.95 -8.84 12.43
CA VAL A 122 20.21 -8.98 13.69
C VAL A 122 21.00 -9.79 14.71
N SER A 123 21.65 -10.89 14.29
CA SER A 123 22.52 -11.69 15.15
C SER A 123 23.75 -10.93 15.63
N HIS A 124 24.33 -10.07 14.79
CA HIS A 124 25.46 -9.24 15.15
C HIS A 124 25.05 -8.14 16.14
N LEU A 125 23.91 -7.48 15.90
CA LEU A 125 23.37 -6.48 16.81
C LEU A 125 22.91 -7.10 18.14
N SER A 126 22.29 -8.29 18.13
CA SER A 126 21.90 -8.96 19.37
C SER A 126 23.12 -9.40 20.19
N LYS A 127 24.26 -9.71 19.58
CA LYS A 127 25.52 -9.95 20.31
C LYS A 127 26.11 -8.67 20.89
N LEU A 128 26.05 -7.57 20.14
CA LEU A 128 26.57 -6.27 20.59
C LEU A 128 25.73 -5.66 21.71
N TYR A 129 24.40 -5.79 21.64
CA TYR A 129 23.46 -5.18 22.60
C TYR A 129 22.85 -6.17 23.60
N GLY A 130 22.96 -7.47 23.37
CA GLY A 130 22.55 -8.53 24.32
C GLY A 130 23.69 -9.03 25.20
N GLY A 131 24.91 -8.53 24.99
CA GLY A 131 26.08 -8.76 25.86
C GLY A 131 26.51 -7.52 26.65
N SER A 132 25.82 -6.38 26.51
CA SER A 132 26.08 -5.18 27.32
C SER A 132 25.13 -5.13 28.51
N ASP A 133 25.68 -5.35 29.70
CA ASP A 133 25.13 -4.83 30.95
C ASP A 133 24.78 -3.34 30.80
N GLY A 134 23.54 -2.96 31.18
CA GLY A 134 23.04 -1.58 31.24
C GLY A 134 22.63 -1.02 29.87
N VAL A 135 21.44 -0.46 29.67
CA VAL A 135 20.86 0.65 30.44
C VAL A 135 19.33 0.54 30.45
N VAL A 136 18.79 0.88 31.62
CA VAL A 136 17.40 1.05 32.05
C VAL A 136 16.55 1.89 31.10
#